data_AF-A0A9W4PA54-F1
#
_entry.id   AF-A0A9W4PA54-F1
#
_cell.length_a   1.000
_cell.length_b   1.000
_cell.length_c   1.000
_cell.angle_alpha   90.00
_cell.angle_beta   90.00
_cell.angle_gamma   90.00
#
_symmetry.space_group_name_H-M   'P 1'
#
loop_
_entity.id
_entity.type
_entity.pdbx_description
1 polymer ?
#
loop_
_entity_poly.entity_id
_entity_poly.type
_entity_poly.pdbx_seq_one_letter_code
_entity_poly.pdbx_strand_id
1 'polypeptide(L)'
;MNSIQNDKHKRIKAFRMGADDFIGKPIDIDEFIVKIVRHIQRKKIFDQSVLIDELTQVYNRRFLEDTLKRSGRHFTISIIDL
;
A
#
# COMPACT_ATOMS: atom_id res chain seq x y z
N MET A 1 -26.40 12.39 -2.23
CA MET A 1 -25.06 11.85 -2.57
C MET A 1 -25.29 10.63 -3.46
N ASN A 2 -25.55 10.86 -4.75
CA ASN A 2 -26.09 9.82 -5.64
C ASN A 2 -24.95 9.14 -6.41
N SER A 3 -24.40 8.08 -5.82
CA SER A 3 -23.36 7.21 -6.42
C SER A 3 -23.96 6.04 -7.20
N ILE A 4 -25.04 6.26 -7.94
CA ILE A 4 -25.86 5.20 -8.56
C ILE A 4 -25.48 4.96 -10.03
N GLN A 5 -24.65 5.82 -10.65
CA GLN A 5 -24.24 5.64 -12.04
C GLN A 5 -22.72 5.58 -12.14
N ASN A 6 -22.24 4.58 -12.88
CA ASN A 6 -20.88 4.39 -13.35
C ASN A 6 -20.49 5.53 -14.32
N ASP A 7 -20.53 6.75 -13.79
CA ASP A 7 -20.40 7.98 -14.55
C ASP A 7 -18.93 8.19 -14.89
N LYS A 8 -18.61 8.01 -16.17
CA LYS A 8 -17.28 8.16 -16.74
C LYS A 8 -16.62 9.46 -16.28
N HIS A 9 -17.38 10.55 -16.12
CA HIS A 9 -16.84 11.82 -15.67
C HIS A 9 -16.36 11.77 -14.22
N LYS A 10 -17.10 11.12 -13.32
CA LYS A 10 -16.70 10.94 -11.91
C LYS A 10 -15.47 10.06 -11.80
N ARG A 11 -15.40 9.01 -12.62
CA ARG A 11 -14.24 8.11 -12.68
C ARG A 11 -12.98 8.86 -13.15
N ILE A 12 -13.07 9.61 -14.25
CA ILE A 12 -11.95 10.42 -14.76
C ILE A 12 -11.54 11.46 -13.72
N LYS A 13 -12.49 12.11 -13.04
CA LYS A 13 -12.21 13.07 -11.98
C LYS A 13 -11.47 12.42 -10.81
N ALA A 14 -11.90 11.25 -10.36
CA ALA A 14 -11.24 10.52 -9.28
C ALA A 14 -9.79 10.17 -9.64
N PHE A 15 -9.55 9.66 -10.85
CA PHE A 15 -8.19 9.38 -11.32
C PHE A 15 -7.34 10.66 -11.41
N ARG A 16 -7.88 11.78 -11.89
CA ARG A 16 -7.17 13.08 -11.89
C ARG A 16 -6.85 13.59 -10.49
N MET A 17 -7.61 13.19 -9.48
CA MET A 17 -7.36 13.54 -8.08
C MET A 17 -6.36 12.58 -7.40
N GLY A 18 -5.79 11.63 -8.13
CA GLY A 18 -4.79 10.69 -7.61
C GLY A 18 -5.36 9.38 -7.07
N ALA A 19 -6.60 9.02 -7.39
CA ALA A 19 -7.12 7.69 -7.06
C ALA A 19 -6.39 6.62 -7.89
N ASP A 20 -5.95 5.54 -7.24
CA ASP A 20 -5.30 4.40 -7.92
C ASP A 20 -6.30 3.48 -8.63
N ASP A 21 -7.55 3.47 -8.17
CA ASP A 21 -8.62 2.63 -8.73
C ASP A 21 -10.00 3.25 -8.46
N PHE A 22 -11.00 2.80 -9.21
CA PHE A 22 -12.40 3.19 -9.05
C PHE A 22 -13.26 1.93 -8.99
N ILE A 23 -14.03 1.78 -7.90
CA ILE A 23 -14.97 0.67 -7.72
C ILE A 23 -16.37 1.22 -7.96
N GLY A 24 -17.02 0.73 -9.01
CA GLY A 24 -18.41 1.04 -9.32
C GLY A 24 -19.37 0.44 -8.30
N LYS A 25 -20.58 1.00 -8.22
CA LYS A 25 -21.70 0.40 -7.46
C LYS A 25 -22.76 -0.13 -8.44
N PRO A 26 -23.44 -1.25 -8.15
CA PRO A 26 -23.20 -2.14 -7.00
C PRO A 26 -21.84 -2.84 -7.09
N ILE A 27 -21.24 -3.13 -5.94
CA ILE A 27 -19.90 -3.72 -5.88
C ILE A 27 -19.98 -5.18 -6.33
N ASP A 28 -19.24 -5.53 -7.37
CA ASP A 28 -18.95 -6.92 -7.69
C ASP A 28 -17.84 -7.43 -6.76
N ILE A 29 -18.16 -8.43 -5.95
CA ILE A 29 -17.26 -8.95 -4.92
C ILE A 29 -16.05 -9.66 -5.56
N ASP A 30 -16.23 -10.35 -6.68
CA ASP A 30 -15.16 -11.06 -7.36
C ASP A 30 -14.18 -10.06 -7.97
N GLU A 31 -14.69 -9.02 -8.63
CA GLU A 31 -13.87 -7.92 -9.15
C GLU A 31 -13.12 -7.21 -8.01
N PHE A 32 -13.80 -6.98 -6.89
CA PHE A 32 -13.22 -6.32 -5.72
C PHE A 32 -12.07 -7.12 -5.10
N ILE A 33 -12.22 -8.43 -4.94
CA ILE A 33 -11.17 -9.31 -4.40
C ILE A 33 -9.94 -9.27 -5.31
N VAL A 34 -10.13 -9.39 -6.63
CA VAL A 34 -9.01 -9.33 -7.60
C VAL A 34 -8.28 -8.00 -7.51
N LYS A 35 -9.01 -6.89 -7.41
CA LYS A 35 -8.40 -5.55 -7.24
C LYS A 35 -7.60 -5.45 -5.94
N ILE A 36 -8.15 -5.90 -4.81
CA ILE A 36 -7.44 -5.89 -3.51
C ILE A 36 -6.15 -6.71 -3.59
N VAL A 37 -6.22 -7.95 -4.10
CA VAL A 37 -5.05 -8.82 -4.19
C VAL A 37 -3.95 -8.15 -5.03
N ARG A 38 -4.34 -7.54 -6.16
CA ARG A 38 -3.40 -6.78 -7.00
C ARG A 38 -2.79 -5.59 -6.28
N HIS A 39 -3.58 -4.82 -5.53
CA HIS A 39 -3.07 -3.67 -4.76
C HIS A 39 -2.10 -4.11 -3.66
N ILE A 40 -2.41 -5.18 -2.94
CA ILE A 40 -1.51 -5.75 -1.92
C ILE A 40 -0.20 -6.25 -2.55
N GLN A 41 -0.28 -6.96 -3.69
CA GLN A 41 0.91 -7.44 -4.40
C GLN A 41 1.81 -6.30 -4.87
N ARG A 42 1.24 -5.24 -5.49
CA ARG A 42 2.02 -4.07 -5.90
C ARG A 42 2.67 -3.38 -4.71
N LYS A 43 1.93 -3.23 -3.60
CA LYS A 43 2.47 -2.67 -2.36
C LYS A 43 3.64 -3.50 -1.85
N LYS A 44 3.53 -4.83 -1.82
CA LYS A 44 4.64 -5.72 -1.39
C LYS A 44 5.88 -5.59 -2.25
N ILE A 45 5.73 -5.55 -3.59
CA ILE A 45 6.87 -5.39 -4.51
C ILE A 45 7.54 -4.03 -4.30
N PHE A 46 6.74 -2.96 -4.19
CA PHE A 46 7.26 -1.63 -3.91
C PHE A 46 8.00 -1.59 -2.56
N ASP A 47 7.35 -2.09 -1.51
CA ASP A 47 7.92 -2.16 -0.16
C ASP A 47 9.23 -2.98 -0.17
N GLN A 48 9.31 -4.11 -0.89
CA GLN A 48 10.55 -4.87 -1.05
C GLN A 48 11.66 -4.06 -1.74
N SER A 49 11.34 -3.39 -2.86
CA SER A 49 12.33 -2.60 -3.61
C SER A 49 12.85 -1.37 -2.87
N VAL A 50 12.09 -0.84 -1.91
CA VAL A 50 12.40 0.43 -1.22
C VAL A 50 12.95 0.18 0.19
N LEU A 51 12.55 -0.92 0.83
CA LEU A 51 12.77 -1.16 2.26
C LEU A 51 13.71 -2.33 2.56
N ILE A 52 14.08 -3.14 1.58
CA ILE A 52 14.97 -4.30 1.77
C ILE A 52 16.37 -3.96 1.25
N ASP A 53 17.39 -4.33 2.02
CA ASP A 53 18.79 -4.29 1.59
C ASP A 53 19.09 -5.45 0.63
N GLU A 54 19.61 -5.16 -0.56
CA GLU A 54 19.79 -6.17 -1.61
C GLU A 54 20.81 -7.24 -1.25
N LEU A 55 21.86 -6.88 -0.50
CA LEU A 55 22.96 -7.79 -0.14
C LEU A 55 22.54 -8.80 0.93
N THR A 56 21.77 -8.35 1.93
CA THR A 56 21.42 -9.16 3.12
C THR A 56 19.98 -9.63 3.14
N GLN A 57 19.11 -9.08 2.29
CA GLN A 57 17.67 -9.36 2.24
C GLN A 57 16.92 -9.03 3.54
N VAL A 58 17.52 -8.22 4.43
CA VAL A 58 16.88 -7.71 5.64
C VAL A 58 16.32 -6.30 5.40
N TYR A 59 15.47 -5.82 6.31
CA TYR A 59 15.00 -4.44 6.24
C TYR A 59 16.16 -3.44 6.39
N ASN A 60 16.18 -2.45 5.51
CA ASN A 60 17.18 -1.42 5.50
C ASN A 60 16.99 -0.43 6.66
N ARG A 61 18.03 0.38 6.90
CA ARG A 61 18.05 1.38 7.97
C ARG A 61 16.87 2.35 7.91
N ARG A 62 16.44 2.76 6.72
CA ARG A 62 15.33 3.71 6.54
C ARG A 62 14.01 3.13 7.07
N PHE A 63 13.76 1.85 6.80
CA PHE A 63 12.61 1.15 7.36
C PHE A 63 12.62 1.12 8.89
N LEU A 64 13.78 0.85 9.49
CA LEU A 64 13.94 0.86 10.95
C LEU A 64 13.63 2.25 11.53
N GLU A 65 14.20 3.31 10.97
CA GLU A 65 13.98 4.70 11.42
C GLU A 65 12.50 5.11 11.33
N ASP A 66 11.82 4.77 10.22
CA ASP A 66 10.40 5.06 10.04
C ASP A 66 9.52 4.26 11.02
N THR A 67 9.87 3.00 11.28
CA THR A 67 9.14 2.14 12.23
C THR A 67 9.28 2.63 13.66
N LEU A 68 10.50 3.04 14.07
CA LEU A 68 10.77 3.58 15.40
C LEU A 68 10.00 4.88 15.65
N LYS A 69 9.91 5.78 14.65
CA LYS A 69 9.11 7.01 14.75
C LYS A 69 7.61 6.74 14.89
N ARG A 70 7.10 5.68 14.28
CA ARG A 70 5.67 5.31 14.31
C ARG A 70 5.29 4.54 15.58
N SER A 71 6.22 3.79 16.15
CA SER A 71 5.99 3.01 17.36
C SER A 71 5.99 3.92 18.59
N GLY A 72 4.86 4.57 18.87
CA GLY A 72 4.61 5.30 20.12
C GLY A 72 4.48 4.38 21.36
N ARG A 73 5.17 3.23 21.36
CA ARG A 73 5.13 2.19 22.40
C ARG A 73 6.55 1.74 22.73
N HIS A 74 6.72 1.19 23.93
CA HIS A 74 7.97 0.54 24.34
C HIS A 74 8.36 -0.57 23.36
N PHE A 75 9.62 -0.58 22.92
CA PHE A 75 10.20 -1.59 22.06
C PHE A 75 11.62 -1.95 22.55
N THR A 76 12.15 -3.05 22.06
CA THR A 76 13.51 -3.52 22.36
C THR A 76 14.31 -3.60 21.07
N ILE A 77 15.56 -3.14 21.09
CA ILE A 77 16.50 -3.24 19.97
C ILE A 77 17.68 -4.09 20.43
N SER A 78 18.14 -4.99 19.56
CA SER A 78 19.41 -5.70 19.71
C SER A 78 20.32 -5.34 18.54
N ILE A 79 21.58 -5.05 18.84
CA ILE A 79 22.61 -4.77 17.84
C ILE A 79 23.54 -5.98 17.84
N ILE A 80 23.82 -6.50 16.65
CA ILE A 80 24.70 -7.65 16.44
C ILE A 80 25.88 -7.15 15.62
N ASP A 81 27.09 -7.41 16.12
CA ASP A 81 28.35 -7.20 15.40
C ASP A 81 29.01 -8.56 15.19
N LEU A 82 29.64 -8.76 14.03
CA LEU A 82 30.24 -10.04 13.60
C LEU A 82 31.72 -10.10 13.90
#